data_AF-A0A359KH75-F1
#
_entry.id   AF-A0A359KH75-F1
#
_cell.length_a   1.000
_cell.length_b   1.000
_cell.length_c   1.000
_cell.angle_alpha   90.00
_cell.angle_beta   90.00
_cell.angle_gamma   90.00
#
_symmetry.space_group_name_H-M   'P 1'
#
loop_
_entity.id
_entity.type
_entity.pdbx_description
1 polymer ?
#
loop_
_entity_poly.entity_id
_entity_poly.type
_entity_poly.pdbx_seq_one_letter_code
_entity_poly.pdbx_strand_id
1 'polypeptide(L)' 'ERAVEQRVPPYVIFQDKTLVEIALQEPRGLDQLAVIPGVGAGKLDRYGPAVLEALEAVA' A
#
# COMPACT_ATOMS: atom_id res chain seq x y z
N GLU A 1 -8.31 24.39 17.68
CA GLU A 1 -9.00 23.08 17.61
C GLU A 1 -8.48 22.26 16.44
N ARG A 2 -7.31 21.63 16.60
CA ARG A 2 -6.67 20.78 15.58
C ARG A 2 -6.00 19.61 16.30
N ALA A 3 -5.86 18.50 15.60
CA ALA A 3 -5.04 17.34 15.93
C ALA A 3 -5.62 16.33 16.93
N VAL A 4 -6.64 15.57 16.51
CA VAL A 4 -6.73 14.15 16.88
C VAL A 4 -7.23 13.35 15.67
N GLU A 5 -6.56 13.49 14.54
CA GLU A 5 -6.72 12.56 13.42
C GLU A 5 -6.00 11.26 13.80
N GLN A 6 -6.77 10.40 14.46
CA GLN A 6 -6.62 8.96 14.62
C GLN A 6 -5.22 8.44 15.02
N ARG A 7 -5.14 8.10 16.30
CA ARG A 7 -4.07 7.37 17.00
C ARG A 7 -3.89 5.92 16.50
N VAL A 8 -3.61 5.72 15.22
CA VAL A 8 -3.07 4.43 14.75
C VAL A 8 -1.62 4.67 14.37
N PRO A 9 -0.64 4.11 15.08
CA PRO A 9 0.75 4.16 14.61
C PRO A 9 0.80 3.48 13.22
N PRO A 10 1.20 4.17 12.13
CA PRO A 10 1.03 3.72 10.75
C PRO A 10 2.10 2.70 10.31
N TYR A 11 2.31 1.66 11.10
CA TYR A 11 3.34 0.66 10.84
C TYR A 11 2.71 -0.68 11.25
N VAL A 12 2.26 -1.58 10.38
CA VAL A 12 2.81 -2.12 9.13
C VAL A 12 1.61 -2.69 8.34
N ILE A 13 1.12 -1.98 7.32
CA ILE A 13 -0.03 -2.47 6.50
C ILE A 13 0.41 -3.68 5.65
N PHE A 14 1.62 -3.60 5.12
CA PHE A 14 2.29 -4.64 4.34
C PHE A 14 3.56 -5.03 5.05
N GLN A 15 3.87 -6.32 5.11
CA GLN A 15 5.15 -6.79 5.64
C GLN A 15 6.29 -6.24 4.77
N ASP A 16 7.49 -6.09 5.35
CA ASP A 16 8.67 -5.58 4.65
C ASP A 16 8.92 -6.30 3.32
N LYS A 17 8.75 -7.64 3.31
CA LYS A 17 8.87 -8.44 2.08
C LYS A 17 7.87 -8.01 1.00
N THR A 18 6.62 -7.72 1.38
CA THR A 18 5.59 -7.24 0.45
C THR A 18 5.89 -5.82 -0.03
N LEU A 19 6.39 -4.93 0.83
CA LEU A 19 6.78 -3.58 0.44
C LEU A 19 7.93 -3.58 -0.58
N VAL A 20 8.94 -4.42 -0.34
CA VAL A 20 10.06 -4.60 -1.29
C VAL A 20 9.54 -5.14 -2.62
N GLU A 21 8.65 -6.13 -2.60
CA GLU A 21 8.07 -6.69 -3.83
C GLU A 21 7.23 -5.64 -4.60
N ILE A 22 6.44 -4.82 -3.90
CA ILE A 22 5.70 -3.70 -4.50
C ILE A 22 6.66 -2.71 -5.16
N ALA A 23 7.75 -2.34 -4.48
CA ALA A 23 8.75 -1.42 -5.04
C ALA A 23 9.50 -2.01 -6.23
N LEU A 24 9.73 -3.32 -6.27
CA LEU A 24 10.40 -4.00 -7.39
C LEU A 24 9.49 -4.20 -8.61
N GLN A 25 8.22 -4.50 -8.38
CA GLN A 25 7.24 -4.77 -9.44
C GLN A 25 6.66 -3.48 -10.03
N GLU A 26 6.71 -2.37 -9.28
CA GLU A 26 6.15 -1.07 -9.67
C GLU A 26 4.73 -1.17 -10.26
N PRO A 27 3.78 -1.79 -9.54
CA PRO A 27 2.46 -2.05 -10.09
C PRO A 27 1.77 -0.74 -10.47
N ARG A 28 1.20 -0.71 -11.67
CA ARG A 28 0.46 0.44 -12.23
C ARG A 28 -1.06 0.32 -12.09
N GLY A 29 -1.53 -0.69 -11.34
CA GLY A 29 -2.94 -1.01 -11.20
C GLY A 29 -3.23 -1.92 -10.02
N LEU A 30 -4.51 -1.97 -9.63
CA LEU A 30 -4.98 -2.79 -8.50
C LEU A 30 -4.87 -4.29 -8.82
N ASP A 31 -5.05 -4.68 -10.07
CA ASP A 31 -4.84 -6.04 -10.57
C ASP A 31 -3.38 -6.49 -10.40
N GLN A 32 -2.42 -5.60 -10.68
CA GLN A 32 -1.00 -5.86 -10.49
C GLN A 32 -0.61 -5.88 -9.01
N LEU A 33 -1.25 -5.06 -8.18
CA LEU A 33 -1.10 -5.15 -6.73
C LEU A 33 -1.69 -6.47 -6.17
N ALA A 34 -2.80 -6.95 -6.74
CA ALA A 34 -3.49 -8.16 -6.28
C ALA A 34 -2.66 -9.43 -6.42
N VAL A 35 -1.74 -9.48 -7.39
CA VAL A 35 -0.85 -10.63 -7.60
C VAL A 35 0.34 -10.66 -6.65
N ILE A 36 0.59 -9.57 -5.91
CA ILE A 36 1.73 -9.48 -5.01
C ILE A 36 1.48 -10.30 -3.72
N PRO A 37 2.37 -11.23 -3.37
CA PRO A 37 2.26 -12.01 -2.14
C PRO A 37 2.18 -11.13 -0.89
N GLY A 38 1.09 -11.29 -0.12
CA GLY A 38 0.83 -10.51 1.09
C GLY A 38 -0.13 -9.32 0.89
N VAL A 39 -0.52 -9.03 -0.35
CA VAL A 39 -1.60 -8.09 -0.69
C VAL A 39 -2.92 -8.89 -0.83
N GLY A 40 -3.61 -9.10 0.30
CA GLY A 40 -4.93 -9.73 0.28
C GLY A 40 -6.03 -8.75 -0.18
N ALA A 41 -7.17 -9.28 -0.66
CA ALA A 41 -8.29 -8.49 -1.18
C ALA A 41 -8.75 -7.34 -0.24
N GLY A 42 -8.88 -7.61 1.07
CA GLY A 42 -9.27 -6.56 2.02
C GLY A 42 -8.23 -5.43 2.19
N LYS A 43 -6.94 -5.72 1.97
CA LYS A 43 -5.90 -4.69 1.94
C LYS A 43 -5.87 -3.96 0.61
N LEU A 44 -6.10 -4.69 -0.48
CA LEU A 44 -6.17 -4.13 -1.83
C LEU A 44 -7.31 -3.10 -1.94
N ASP A 45 -8.50 -3.46 -1.48
CA ASP A 45 -9.67 -2.56 -1.55
C ASP A 45 -9.47 -1.31 -0.69
N ARG A 46 -8.83 -1.46 0.49
CA ARG A 46 -8.68 -0.37 1.45
C ARG A 46 -7.47 0.53 1.17
N TYR A 47 -6.36 -0.05 0.70
CA TYR A 47 -5.07 0.61 0.62
C TYR A 47 -4.47 0.62 -0.79
N GLY A 48 -4.98 -0.19 -1.72
CA GLY A 48 -4.47 -0.27 -3.08
C GLY A 48 -4.39 1.08 -3.78
N PRO A 49 -5.44 1.93 -3.78
CA PRO A 49 -5.37 3.25 -4.38
C PRO A 49 -4.27 4.14 -3.79
N ALA A 50 -4.12 4.16 -2.46
CA ALA A 50 -3.10 4.95 -1.79
C ALA A 50 -1.67 4.43 -2.08
N VAL A 51 -1.51 3.11 -2.26
CA VAL A 51 -0.22 2.52 -2.66
C VAL A 51 0.15 2.93 -4.08
N LEU A 52 -0.80 2.88 -5.02
CA LEU A 52 -0.55 3.31 -6.40
C LEU A 52 -0.17 4.80 -6.46
N GLU A 53 -0.89 5.64 -5.73
CA GLU A 53 -0.58 7.08 -5.62
C GLU A 53 0.82 7.31 -5.04
N ALA A 54 1.20 6.57 -4.00
CA ALA A 54 2.54 6.66 -3.41
C ALA A 54 3.64 6.22 -4.40
N LEU A 55 3.39 5.21 -5.23
CA LEU A 55 4.33 4.77 -6.27
C LEU A 55 4.46 5.81 -7.39
N GLU A 56 3.37 6.45 -7.79
CA GLU A 56 3.41 7.55 -8.78
C GLU A 56 4.13 8.78 -8.27
N ALA A 57 4.02 9.10 -6.98
CA ALA A 57 4.70 10.25 -6.38
C ALA A 57 6.23 10.12 -6.29
N VAL A 58 6.76 8.91 -6.43
CA VAL A 58 8.21 8.62 -6.37
C VAL A 58 8.85 8.58 -7.77
N ALA A 59 8.04 8.44 -8.82
CA ALA A 59 8.48 8.43 -10.23
C ALA A 59 8.75 9.84 -10.78
#